data_AF-A0A847CB78-F1
#
_entry.id   AF-A0A847CB78-F1
#
_cell.length_a   1.000
_cell.length_b   1.000
_cell.length_c   1.000
_cell.angle_alpha   90.00
_cell.angle_beta   90.00
_cell.angle_gamma   90.00
#
_symmetry.space_group_name_H-M   'P 1'
#
loop_
_entity.id
_entity.type
_entity.pdbx_description
1 polymer ?
#
loop_
_entity_poly.entity_id
_entity_poly.type
_entity_poly.pdbx_seq_one_letter_code
_entity_poly.pdbx_strand_id
1 'polypeptide(L)'
;MGVLILFLSSKEKVRLGFLVSGFILCAFSFLLRPSGFLCGAAVTGFVCLLYILFESGKAVFADNKKRIVVFVSLAVMIAALFAADELMWRSDETAFAAREYNSARLSISDYFLPSYAENRETYEALGVSANDVKIIDSWSFGDTEIYNTELLEAIHEIPNQRGAADWLTQFAATVIEIDVLSVSFYAAVALVVLSFFICEKKEKIVCILSLVFYYVVVISLCVVGRTTRWVETGMLCALCGALLATLSQSKREISPRSEKIIATVLISASLVFAVAYNYPKATSEEVWKSSSVTKTYGEFTAKSENLYLCDLSTMPALERGFETFERVPQGFFSNIYLLGGWDTGLKVKNDVLVRYKVTSPYAALLEKDNVFLVDSFGYESKAQVVREHVSETARYSLYETISGQYVFVFADNKNADKMIPEIEITAADSELLDINNSFLRIYVSAKVELEYKNAYIMLRSKSNDTNLTYRAYVLYNENGESGFSITPPKLDVLGEEYDMFVLLETEDGTISSSSEAFLFKT
;
A
#
# COMPACT_ATOMS: atom_id res chain seq x y z
N MET A 1 28.71 0.15 -3.38
CA MET A 1 30.06 0.24 -2.75
C MET A 1 30.76 -1.10 -2.58
N GLY A 2 30.13 -2.16 -2.03
CA GLY A 2 30.78 -3.47 -1.84
C GLY A 2 31.43 -4.06 -3.11
N VAL A 3 30.73 -4.04 -4.25
CA VAL A 3 31.26 -4.49 -5.57
C VAL A 3 32.56 -3.78 -5.95
N LEU A 4 32.65 -2.46 -5.71
CA LEU A 4 33.84 -1.67 -6.03
C LEU A 4 34.99 -1.96 -5.08
N ILE A 5 34.72 -2.17 -3.79
CA ILE A 5 35.74 -2.58 -2.81
C ILE A 5 36.35 -3.92 -3.23
N LEU A 6 35.53 -4.88 -3.66
CA LEU A 6 36.01 -6.16 -4.18
C LEU A 6 36.86 -5.98 -5.44
N PHE A 7 36.43 -5.13 -6.38
CA PHE A 7 37.20 -4.81 -7.58
C PHE A 7 38.58 -4.22 -7.25
N LEU A 8 38.63 -3.16 -6.42
CA LEU A 8 39.89 -2.50 -6.05
C LEU A 8 40.80 -3.44 -5.24
N SER A 9 40.23 -4.21 -4.31
CA SER A 9 40.98 -5.18 -3.49
C SER A 9 41.64 -6.29 -4.31
N SER A 10 41.09 -6.61 -5.48
CA SER A 10 41.64 -7.62 -6.38
C SER A 10 42.85 -7.14 -7.21
N LYS A 11 43.08 -5.80 -7.28
CA LYS A 11 44.15 -5.17 -8.07
C LYS A 11 45.44 -4.97 -7.26
N GLU A 12 45.30 -4.61 -5.99
CA GLU A 12 46.43 -4.28 -5.11
C GLU A 12 46.85 -5.47 -4.23
N LYS A 13 48.02 -5.41 -3.57
CA LYS A 13 48.39 -6.32 -2.48
C LYS A 13 47.59 -5.95 -1.22
N VAL A 14 46.28 -6.18 -1.24
CA VAL A 14 45.37 -5.66 -0.21
C VAL A 14 45.20 -6.63 0.96
N ARG A 15 45.00 -6.03 2.15
CA ARG A 15 44.69 -6.71 3.41
C ARG A 15 43.34 -7.43 3.31
N LEU A 16 43.30 -8.69 3.76
CA LEU A 16 42.12 -9.55 3.80
C LEU A 16 40.84 -8.86 4.32
N GLY A 17 40.98 -7.90 5.26
CA GLY A 17 39.85 -7.15 5.82
C GLY A 17 39.02 -6.37 4.79
N PHE A 18 39.62 -5.78 3.75
CA PHE A 18 38.85 -5.07 2.71
C PHE A 18 38.08 -6.02 1.80
N LEU A 19 38.67 -7.19 1.51
CA LEU A 19 37.98 -8.23 0.74
C LEU A 19 36.77 -8.75 1.53
N VAL A 20 36.96 -9.05 2.82
CA VAL A 20 35.88 -9.48 3.73
C VAL A 20 34.79 -8.41 3.85
N SER A 21 35.14 -7.13 4.04
CA SER A 21 34.14 -6.06 4.14
C SER A 21 33.36 -5.87 2.84
N GLY A 22 34.00 -6.02 1.68
CA GLY A 22 33.33 -6.02 0.39
C GLY A 22 32.24 -7.09 0.27
N PHE A 23 32.56 -8.34 0.69
CA PHE A 23 31.58 -9.43 0.72
C PHE A 23 30.45 -9.17 1.71
N ILE A 24 30.74 -8.72 2.94
CA ILE A 24 29.73 -8.41 3.95
C ILE A 24 28.77 -7.32 3.44
N LEU A 25 29.27 -6.25 2.84
CA LEU A 25 28.44 -5.17 2.30
C LEU A 25 27.56 -5.65 1.15
N CYS A 26 28.08 -6.51 0.26
CA CYS A 26 27.28 -7.12 -0.79
C CYS A 26 26.19 -8.04 -0.24
N ALA A 27 26.53 -8.90 0.74
CA ALA A 27 25.57 -9.79 1.39
C ALA A 27 24.47 -9.01 2.10
N PHE A 28 24.83 -7.99 2.90
CA PHE A 28 23.87 -7.16 3.62
C PHE A 28 22.96 -6.38 2.67
N SER A 29 23.52 -5.81 1.60
CA SER A 29 22.73 -5.12 0.58
C SER A 29 21.76 -6.07 -0.15
N PHE A 30 22.19 -7.30 -0.43
CA PHE A 30 21.34 -8.30 -1.07
C PHE A 30 20.21 -8.73 -0.14
N LEU A 31 20.51 -9.03 1.13
CA LEU A 31 19.52 -9.43 2.14
C LEU A 31 18.50 -8.33 2.45
N LEU A 32 18.90 -7.06 2.40
CA LEU A 32 17.97 -5.95 2.58
C LEU A 32 17.02 -5.78 1.39
N ARG A 33 17.54 -5.84 0.16
CA ARG A 33 16.73 -5.63 -1.05
C ARG A 33 17.43 -6.23 -2.28
N PRO A 34 17.13 -7.48 -2.66
CA PRO A 34 17.80 -8.17 -3.77
C PRO A 34 17.79 -7.39 -5.08
N SER A 35 16.62 -6.92 -5.52
CA SER A 35 16.48 -6.17 -6.78
C SER A 35 17.27 -4.85 -6.77
N GLY A 36 17.27 -4.15 -5.62
CA GLY A 36 18.05 -2.92 -5.46
C GLY A 36 19.55 -3.16 -5.52
N PHE A 37 20.04 -4.24 -4.89
CA PHE A 37 21.42 -4.69 -5.00
C PHE A 37 21.78 -5.00 -6.45
N LEU A 38 20.96 -5.77 -7.17
CA LEU A 38 21.24 -6.17 -8.55
C LEU A 38 21.34 -4.96 -9.49
N CYS A 39 20.43 -3.98 -9.37
CA CYS A 39 20.52 -2.74 -10.15
C CYS A 39 21.81 -1.96 -9.85
N GLY A 40 22.16 -1.79 -8.57
CA GLY A 40 23.39 -1.08 -8.19
C GLY A 40 24.66 -1.85 -8.57
N ALA A 41 24.63 -3.18 -8.50
CA ALA A 41 25.70 -4.07 -8.92
C ALA A 41 25.86 -4.07 -10.44
N ALA A 42 24.79 -3.93 -11.22
CA ALA A 42 24.87 -3.77 -12.66
C ALA A 42 25.63 -2.49 -13.05
N VAL A 43 25.27 -1.34 -12.45
CA VAL A 43 25.94 -0.06 -12.73
C VAL A 43 27.42 -0.09 -12.34
N THR A 44 27.72 -0.53 -11.11
CA THR A 44 29.11 -0.58 -10.62
C THR A 44 29.94 -1.69 -11.27
N GLY A 45 29.32 -2.84 -11.56
CA GLY A 45 29.92 -3.97 -12.26
C GLY A 45 30.24 -3.65 -13.71
N PHE A 46 29.41 -2.86 -14.40
CA PHE A 46 29.69 -2.38 -15.75
C PHE A 46 30.99 -1.57 -15.81
N VAL A 47 31.23 -0.69 -14.83
CA VAL A 47 32.50 0.05 -14.71
C VAL A 47 33.68 -0.89 -14.47
N CYS A 48 33.53 -1.87 -13.58
CA CYS A 48 34.56 -2.87 -13.33
C CYS A 48 34.92 -3.64 -14.62
N LEU A 49 33.90 -4.01 -15.42
CA LEU A 49 34.08 -4.67 -16.70
C LEU A 49 34.83 -3.80 -17.71
N LEU A 50 34.47 -2.52 -17.85
CA LEU A 50 35.18 -1.59 -18.74
C LEU A 50 36.67 -1.51 -18.40
N TYR A 51 37.01 -1.42 -17.11
CA TYR A 51 38.42 -1.40 -16.70
C TYR A 51 39.14 -2.72 -16.99
N ILE A 52 38.50 -3.87 -16.77
CA ILE A 52 39.05 -5.17 -17.16
C ILE A 52 39.33 -5.18 -18.66
N LEU A 53 38.37 -4.79 -19.50
CA LEU A 53 38.55 -4.78 -20.95
C LEU A 53 39.67 -3.85 -21.40
N PHE A 54 39.76 -2.64 -20.82
CA PHE A 54 40.79 -1.68 -21.18
C PHE A 54 42.19 -1.98 -20.61
N GLU A 55 42.32 -2.83 -19.61
CA GLU A 55 43.61 -3.20 -19.00
C GLU A 55 44.23 -4.45 -19.62
N SER A 56 43.43 -5.35 -20.19
CA SER A 56 43.82 -6.75 -20.36
C SER A 56 44.09 -7.19 -21.80
N GLY A 57 44.07 -6.26 -22.75
CA GLY A 57 44.39 -6.52 -24.16
C GLY A 57 43.68 -7.76 -24.72
N LYS A 58 44.44 -8.67 -25.35
CA LYS A 58 43.92 -9.94 -25.90
C LYS A 58 43.88 -11.09 -24.87
N ALA A 59 44.54 -10.98 -23.72
CA ALA A 59 44.74 -12.06 -22.76
C ALA A 59 43.88 -11.90 -21.49
N VAL A 60 42.63 -11.47 -21.65
CA VAL A 60 41.72 -11.05 -20.58
C VAL A 60 41.62 -12.05 -19.42
N PHE A 61 41.52 -13.35 -19.71
CA PHE A 61 41.39 -14.36 -18.65
C PHE A 61 42.67 -14.58 -17.83
N ALA A 62 43.83 -14.60 -18.49
CA ALA A 62 45.11 -14.83 -17.82
C ALA A 62 45.45 -13.67 -16.89
N ASP A 63 45.22 -12.44 -17.35
CA ASP A 63 45.59 -11.22 -16.62
C ASP A 63 44.65 -10.92 -15.44
N ASN A 64 43.46 -11.52 -15.41
CA ASN A 64 42.40 -11.20 -14.44
C ASN A 64 41.95 -12.38 -13.58
N LYS A 65 42.71 -13.48 -13.52
CA LYS A 65 42.33 -14.68 -12.75
C LYS A 65 41.85 -14.37 -11.33
N LYS A 66 42.53 -13.47 -10.61
CA LYS A 66 42.13 -13.07 -9.25
C LYS A 66 40.78 -12.36 -9.22
N ARG A 67 40.54 -11.41 -10.13
CA ARG A 67 39.26 -10.69 -10.28
C ARG A 67 38.13 -11.67 -10.58
N ILE A 68 38.35 -12.59 -11.51
CA ILE A 68 37.38 -13.63 -11.87
C ILE A 68 37.03 -14.46 -10.63
N VAL A 69 38.03 -14.95 -9.89
CA VAL A 69 37.78 -15.74 -8.66
C VAL A 69 36.96 -14.95 -7.64
N VAL A 70 37.26 -13.66 -7.42
CA VAL A 70 36.50 -12.81 -6.48
C VAL A 70 35.04 -12.65 -6.93
N PHE A 71 34.80 -12.32 -8.20
CA PHE A 71 33.43 -12.12 -8.70
C PHE A 71 32.65 -13.43 -8.83
N VAL A 72 33.30 -14.55 -9.14
CA VAL A 72 32.68 -15.89 -9.10
C VAL A 72 32.31 -16.24 -7.66
N SER A 73 33.19 -15.96 -6.70
CA SER A 73 32.89 -16.18 -5.27
C SER A 73 31.71 -15.32 -4.81
N LEU A 74 31.62 -14.07 -5.29
CA LEU A 74 30.47 -13.20 -5.03
C LEU A 74 29.18 -13.79 -5.64
N ALA A 75 29.22 -14.23 -6.90
CA ALA A 75 28.07 -14.85 -7.54
C ALA A 75 27.60 -16.11 -6.79
N VAL A 76 28.53 -16.97 -6.34
CA VAL A 76 28.22 -18.16 -5.54
C VAL A 76 27.60 -17.78 -4.20
N MET A 77 28.14 -16.77 -3.50
CA MET A 77 27.57 -16.28 -2.24
C MET A 77 26.15 -15.76 -2.44
N ILE A 78 25.92 -14.93 -3.47
CA ILE A 78 24.58 -14.39 -3.77
C ILE A 78 23.61 -15.52 -4.15
N ALA A 79 24.03 -16.51 -4.94
CA ALA A 79 23.22 -17.67 -5.26
C ALA A 79 22.88 -18.51 -4.03
N ALA A 80 23.83 -18.68 -3.10
CA ALA A 80 23.59 -19.37 -1.84
C ALA A 80 22.61 -18.61 -0.93
N LEU A 81 22.72 -17.28 -0.86
CA LEU A 81 21.77 -16.45 -0.10
C LEU A 81 20.36 -16.51 -0.72
N PHE A 82 20.25 -16.47 -2.04
CA PHE A 82 18.98 -16.63 -2.74
C PHE A 82 18.35 -18.01 -2.48
N ALA A 83 19.15 -19.07 -2.56
CA ALA A 83 18.68 -20.42 -2.26
C ALA A 83 18.24 -20.57 -0.79
N ALA A 84 18.96 -19.95 0.15
CA ALA A 84 18.59 -19.95 1.56
C ALA A 84 17.28 -19.19 1.81
N ASP A 85 17.10 -18.02 1.19
CA ASP A 85 15.85 -17.25 1.25
C ASP A 85 14.67 -18.08 0.71
N GLU A 86 14.83 -18.70 -0.46
CA GLU A 86 13.80 -19.54 -1.06
C GLU A 86 13.43 -20.76 -0.20
N LEU A 87 14.42 -21.39 0.44
CA LEU A 87 14.18 -22.49 1.38
C LEU A 87 13.43 -22.02 2.63
N MET A 88 13.72 -20.82 3.15
CA MET A 88 13.00 -20.27 4.29
C MET A 88 11.54 -20.01 3.97
N TRP A 89 11.24 -19.40 2.81
CA TRP A 89 9.86 -19.19 2.38
C TRP A 89 9.09 -20.50 2.23
N ARG A 90 9.70 -21.52 1.61
CA ARG A 90 9.05 -22.83 1.43
C ARG A 90 8.90 -23.65 2.72
N SER A 91 9.61 -23.28 3.79
CA SER A 91 9.54 -24.01 5.06
C SER A 91 8.31 -23.67 5.89
N ASP A 92 7.61 -22.57 5.59
CA ASP A 92 6.39 -22.12 6.24
C ASP A 92 5.30 -21.90 5.18
N GLU A 93 4.29 -22.76 5.19
CA GLU A 93 3.17 -22.73 4.23
C GLU A 93 2.41 -21.39 4.25
N THR A 94 2.23 -20.80 5.44
CA THR A 94 1.53 -19.51 5.57
C THR A 94 2.36 -18.39 4.99
N ALA A 95 3.67 -18.39 5.25
CA ALA A 95 4.59 -17.41 4.67
C ALA A 95 4.67 -17.56 3.14
N PHE A 96 4.70 -18.80 2.64
CA PHE A 96 4.73 -19.09 1.21
C PHE A 96 3.47 -18.58 0.51
N ALA A 97 2.29 -18.91 1.02
CA ALA A 97 1.01 -18.43 0.49
C ALA A 97 0.92 -16.90 0.49
N ALA A 98 1.39 -16.24 1.56
CA ALA A 98 1.45 -14.79 1.62
C ALA A 98 2.38 -14.19 0.55
N ARG A 99 3.50 -14.85 0.23
CA ARG A 99 4.42 -14.44 -0.82
C ARG A 99 3.83 -14.62 -2.22
N GLU A 100 3.13 -15.72 -2.47
CA GLU A 100 2.42 -15.96 -3.73
C GLU A 100 1.32 -14.93 -3.94
N TYR A 101 0.48 -14.72 -2.93
CA TYR A 101 -0.54 -13.67 -2.95
C TYR A 101 0.06 -12.29 -3.25
N ASN A 102 1.13 -11.92 -2.54
CA ASN A 102 1.81 -10.67 -2.76
C ASN A 102 2.38 -10.56 -4.18
N SER A 103 2.90 -11.65 -4.76
CA SER A 103 3.39 -11.68 -6.14
C SER A 103 2.26 -11.45 -7.15
N ALA A 104 1.13 -12.14 -7.00
CA ALA A 104 -0.04 -12.01 -7.86
C ALA A 104 -0.63 -10.59 -7.78
N ARG A 105 -0.80 -10.06 -6.57
CA ARG A 105 -1.25 -8.68 -6.37
C ARG A 105 -0.31 -7.66 -7.00
N LEU A 106 1.00 -7.79 -6.79
CA LEU A 106 2.00 -6.86 -7.32
C LEU A 106 1.98 -6.82 -8.85
N SER A 107 1.68 -7.94 -9.51
CA SER A 107 1.65 -8.03 -10.98
C SER A 107 0.58 -7.13 -11.60
N ILE A 108 -0.50 -6.84 -10.88
CA ILE A 108 -1.59 -5.97 -11.34
C ILE A 108 -1.57 -4.59 -10.68
N SER A 109 -1.24 -4.48 -9.38
CA SER A 109 -1.28 -3.20 -8.64
C SER A 109 -0.13 -2.28 -8.98
N ASP A 110 1.05 -2.85 -9.27
CA ASP A 110 2.28 -2.08 -9.44
C ASP A 110 2.80 -2.05 -10.89
N TYR A 111 2.24 -2.87 -11.78
CA TYR A 111 2.63 -2.89 -13.21
C TYR A 111 1.47 -2.45 -14.11
N PHE A 112 0.48 -3.31 -14.29
CA PHE A 112 -0.62 -3.02 -15.19
C PHE A 112 -1.90 -3.75 -14.75
N LEU A 113 -2.94 -2.96 -14.51
CA LEU A 113 -4.30 -3.43 -14.38
C LEU A 113 -5.04 -3.22 -15.73
N PRO A 114 -5.48 -4.29 -16.40
CA PRO A 114 -6.20 -4.20 -17.67
C PRO A 114 -7.51 -3.41 -17.54
N SER A 115 -7.82 -2.57 -18.54
CA SER A 115 -9.04 -1.78 -18.55
C SER A 115 -10.29 -2.67 -18.53
N TYR A 116 -11.20 -2.43 -17.58
CA TYR A 116 -12.49 -3.12 -17.52
C TYR A 116 -13.31 -2.88 -18.79
N ALA A 117 -13.34 -1.64 -19.29
CA ALA A 117 -14.16 -1.27 -20.44
C ALA A 117 -13.74 -2.01 -21.72
N GLU A 118 -12.45 -2.28 -21.89
CA GLU A 118 -11.89 -2.97 -23.06
C GLU A 118 -11.96 -4.50 -22.95
N ASN A 119 -12.01 -5.03 -21.72
CA ASN A 119 -11.97 -6.47 -21.43
C ASN A 119 -13.21 -6.94 -20.66
N ARG A 120 -14.35 -6.27 -20.87
CA ARG A 120 -15.58 -6.45 -20.10
C ARG A 120 -16.04 -7.91 -20.06
N GLU A 121 -16.12 -8.57 -21.23
CA GLU A 121 -16.57 -9.96 -21.32
C GLU A 121 -15.65 -10.91 -20.53
N THR A 122 -14.33 -10.66 -20.55
CA THR A 122 -13.35 -11.46 -19.80
C THR A 122 -13.50 -11.26 -18.30
N TYR A 123 -13.68 -10.02 -17.83
CA TYR A 123 -13.91 -9.74 -16.41
C TYR A 123 -15.25 -10.31 -15.92
N GLU A 124 -16.33 -10.16 -16.69
CA GLU A 124 -17.64 -10.73 -16.36
C GLU A 124 -17.56 -12.28 -16.28
N ALA A 125 -16.79 -12.93 -17.15
CA ALA A 125 -16.55 -14.37 -17.09
C ALA A 125 -15.75 -14.81 -15.85
N LEU A 126 -14.92 -13.93 -15.30
CA LEU A 126 -14.20 -14.14 -14.03
C LEU A 126 -15.05 -13.79 -12.80
N GLY A 127 -16.28 -13.30 -12.98
CA GLY A 127 -17.13 -12.83 -11.87
C GLY A 127 -16.67 -11.49 -11.27
N VAL A 128 -15.90 -10.70 -12.01
CA VAL A 128 -15.33 -9.43 -11.56
C VAL A 128 -16.16 -8.28 -12.14
N SER A 129 -16.64 -7.38 -11.29
CA SER A 129 -17.39 -6.20 -11.69
C SER A 129 -16.48 -5.01 -12.03
N ALA A 130 -17.05 -3.97 -12.63
CA ALA A 130 -16.34 -2.70 -12.81
C ALA A 130 -15.95 -2.05 -11.46
N ASN A 131 -16.70 -2.34 -10.39
CA ASN A 131 -16.42 -1.87 -9.06
C ASN A 131 -15.25 -2.65 -8.42
N ASP A 132 -15.16 -3.95 -8.64
CA ASP A 132 -14.01 -4.76 -8.19
C ASP A 132 -12.68 -4.25 -8.76
N VAL A 133 -12.64 -3.89 -10.04
CA VAL A 133 -11.44 -3.30 -10.66
C VAL A 133 -11.05 -1.99 -9.96
N LYS A 134 -12.01 -1.16 -9.53
CA LYS A 134 -11.74 0.06 -8.74
C LYS A 134 -11.23 -0.27 -7.34
N ILE A 135 -11.74 -1.32 -6.71
CA ILE A 135 -11.31 -1.77 -5.38
C ILE A 135 -9.87 -2.28 -5.42
N ILE A 136 -9.52 -3.01 -6.48
CA ILE A 136 -8.15 -3.46 -6.73
C ILE A 136 -7.23 -2.24 -6.94
N ASP A 137 -7.61 -1.31 -7.82
CA ASP A 137 -6.83 -0.11 -8.15
C ASP A 137 -6.65 0.83 -6.94
N SER A 138 -7.65 0.94 -6.07
CA SER A 138 -7.62 1.75 -4.85
C SER A 138 -6.98 1.08 -3.64
N TRP A 139 -6.33 -0.08 -3.83
CA TRP A 139 -5.66 -0.82 -2.77
C TRP A 139 -6.58 -1.23 -1.62
N SER A 140 -7.79 -1.68 -1.95
CA SER A 140 -8.82 -2.17 -1.00
C SER A 140 -9.16 -3.66 -1.17
N PHE A 141 -8.22 -4.46 -1.68
CA PHE A 141 -8.38 -5.90 -1.99
C PHE A 141 -8.11 -6.85 -0.80
N GLY A 142 -8.11 -6.35 0.44
CA GLY A 142 -7.65 -7.07 1.64
C GLY A 142 -8.58 -8.16 2.14
N ASP A 143 -9.70 -8.40 1.46
CA ASP A 143 -10.53 -9.58 1.62
C ASP A 143 -10.06 -10.67 0.64
N THR A 144 -9.24 -11.59 1.14
CA THR A 144 -8.63 -12.64 0.34
C THR A 144 -9.60 -13.76 -0.02
N GLU A 145 -10.82 -13.79 0.54
CA GLU A 145 -11.86 -14.74 0.11
C GLU A 145 -12.49 -14.27 -1.21
N ILE A 146 -12.61 -12.96 -1.41
CA ILE A 146 -13.10 -12.35 -2.66
C ILE A 146 -11.94 -12.17 -3.65
N TYR A 147 -10.87 -11.50 -3.24
CA TYR A 147 -9.73 -11.17 -4.08
C TYR A 147 -8.56 -12.13 -3.81
N ASN A 148 -8.75 -13.42 -4.06
CA ASN A 148 -7.74 -14.47 -3.85
C ASN A 148 -6.62 -14.47 -4.91
N THR A 149 -5.58 -15.27 -4.67
CA THR A 149 -4.41 -15.36 -5.56
C THR A 149 -4.81 -15.76 -6.98
N GLU A 150 -5.66 -16.77 -7.12
CA GLU A 150 -6.09 -17.33 -8.41
C GLU A 150 -6.81 -16.28 -9.25
N LEU A 151 -7.67 -15.47 -8.63
CA LEU A 151 -8.37 -14.38 -9.31
C LEU A 151 -7.39 -13.31 -9.80
N LEU A 152 -6.45 -12.89 -8.95
CA LEU A 152 -5.47 -11.87 -9.29
C LEU A 152 -4.54 -12.33 -10.42
N GLU A 153 -4.15 -13.61 -10.42
CA GLU A 153 -3.40 -14.23 -11.52
C GLU A 153 -4.23 -14.29 -12.80
N ALA A 154 -5.50 -14.67 -12.73
CA ALA A 154 -6.39 -14.68 -13.89
C ALA A 154 -6.57 -13.28 -14.51
N ILE A 155 -6.63 -12.22 -13.68
CA ILE A 155 -6.67 -10.83 -14.15
C ILE A 155 -5.34 -10.45 -14.83
N HIS A 156 -4.19 -10.90 -14.29
CA HIS A 156 -2.88 -10.64 -14.89
C HIS A 156 -2.72 -11.22 -16.30
N GLU A 157 -3.34 -12.37 -16.56
CA GLU A 157 -3.30 -13.05 -17.87
C GLU A 157 -4.17 -12.37 -18.94
N ILE A 158 -5.00 -11.39 -18.57
CA ILE A 158 -5.79 -10.63 -19.54
C ILE A 158 -4.82 -9.83 -20.45
N PRO A 159 -4.84 -10.06 -21.78
CA PRO A 159 -3.88 -9.44 -22.68
C PRO A 159 -3.93 -7.92 -22.61
N ASN A 160 -2.73 -7.32 -22.53
CA ASN A 160 -2.62 -5.89 -22.66
C ASN A 160 -2.89 -5.47 -24.12
N GLN A 161 -4.06 -4.91 -24.39
CA GLN A 161 -4.45 -4.44 -25.73
C GLN A 161 -3.89 -3.05 -26.07
N ARG A 162 -2.97 -2.49 -25.27
CA ARG A 162 -2.40 -1.15 -25.53
C ARG A 162 -1.72 -1.08 -26.90
N GLY A 163 -2.17 -0.13 -27.71
CA GLY A 163 -1.49 0.21 -28.96
C GLY A 163 -0.10 0.82 -28.71
N ALA A 164 0.78 0.76 -29.70
CA ALA A 164 2.12 1.36 -29.61
C ALA A 164 2.07 2.89 -29.33
N ALA A 165 1.02 3.57 -29.79
CA ALA A 165 0.80 5.00 -29.53
C ALA A 165 0.41 5.28 -28.07
N ASP A 166 -0.44 4.46 -27.46
CA ASP A 166 -0.83 4.60 -26.06
C ASP A 166 0.37 4.31 -25.14
N TRP A 167 1.15 3.30 -25.47
CA TRP A 167 2.41 3.01 -24.79
C TRP A 167 3.39 4.18 -24.86
N LEU A 168 3.59 4.79 -26.04
CA LEU A 168 4.48 5.95 -26.21
C LEU A 168 3.99 7.16 -25.40
N THR A 169 2.68 7.37 -25.38
CA THR A 169 2.06 8.49 -24.66
C THR A 169 2.19 8.31 -23.16
N GLN A 170 1.97 7.10 -22.66
CA GLN A 170 2.17 6.77 -21.25
C GLN A 170 3.65 6.81 -20.88
N PHE A 171 4.56 6.28 -21.70
CA PHE A 171 6.00 6.41 -21.47
C PHE A 171 6.42 7.88 -21.38
N ALA A 172 5.94 8.74 -22.28
CA ALA A 172 6.19 10.17 -22.23
C ALA A 172 5.60 10.81 -20.96
N ALA A 173 4.37 10.46 -20.59
CA ALA A 173 3.72 10.94 -19.37
C ALA A 173 4.49 10.50 -18.12
N THR A 174 4.90 9.24 -18.03
CA THR A 174 5.73 8.69 -16.97
C THR A 174 7.07 9.42 -16.89
N VAL A 175 7.76 9.62 -18.02
CA VAL A 175 9.02 10.41 -18.09
C VAL A 175 8.82 11.86 -17.58
N ILE A 176 7.65 12.45 -17.82
CA ILE A 176 7.29 13.80 -17.35
C ILE A 176 6.91 13.77 -15.84
N GLU A 177 6.09 12.84 -15.39
CA GLU A 177 5.61 12.68 -14.01
C GLU A 177 6.71 12.31 -13.02
N ILE A 178 7.62 11.43 -13.44
CA ILE A 178 8.83 11.10 -12.68
C ILE A 178 9.71 12.33 -12.52
N ASP A 179 9.51 13.35 -13.36
CA ASP A 179 10.44 14.44 -13.55
C ASP A 179 11.77 13.78 -13.92
N VAL A 180 11.90 13.15 -15.10
CA VAL A 180 13.22 12.65 -15.56
C VAL A 180 14.20 13.81 -15.74
N LEU A 181 13.73 15.06 -15.72
CA LEU A 181 14.51 16.28 -15.52
C LEU A 181 14.64 16.65 -14.02
N SER A 182 14.47 15.69 -13.12
CA SER A 182 14.63 15.89 -11.70
C SER A 182 16.06 16.28 -11.41
N VAL A 183 16.24 16.82 -10.21
CA VAL A 183 17.56 17.22 -9.74
C VAL A 183 18.56 16.03 -9.81
N SER A 184 18.10 14.77 -9.76
CA SER A 184 18.95 13.56 -9.86
C SER A 184 19.54 13.39 -11.26
N PHE A 185 18.77 13.71 -12.31
CA PHE A 185 19.23 13.70 -13.69
C PHE A 185 20.33 14.71 -13.91
N TYR A 186 20.09 15.97 -13.52
CA TYR A 186 21.08 17.03 -13.67
C TYR A 186 22.31 16.79 -12.78
N ALA A 187 22.13 16.19 -11.59
CA ALA A 187 23.23 15.80 -10.73
C ALA A 187 24.12 14.73 -11.40
N ALA A 188 23.55 13.70 -12.01
CA ALA A 188 24.32 12.67 -12.74
C ALA A 188 25.19 13.29 -13.84
N VAL A 189 24.61 14.18 -14.66
CA VAL A 189 25.36 14.92 -15.70
C VAL A 189 26.45 15.78 -15.08
N ALA A 190 26.14 16.58 -14.05
CA ALA A 190 27.09 17.47 -13.41
C ALA A 190 28.28 16.71 -12.81
N LEU A 191 28.04 15.58 -12.14
CA LEU A 191 29.09 14.73 -11.56
C LEU A 191 30.02 14.17 -12.63
N VAL A 192 29.48 13.78 -13.78
CA VAL A 192 30.26 13.28 -14.93
C VAL A 192 31.08 14.41 -15.55
N VAL A 193 30.48 15.58 -15.74
CA VAL A 193 31.17 16.78 -16.25
C VAL A 193 32.33 17.16 -15.31
N LEU A 194 32.10 17.18 -14.00
CA LEU A 194 33.15 17.41 -13.00
C LEU A 194 34.26 16.37 -13.10
N SER A 195 33.90 15.09 -13.20
CA SER A 195 34.86 13.99 -13.38
C SER A 195 35.66 14.14 -14.69
N PHE A 196 35.05 14.69 -15.74
CA PHE A 196 35.67 14.90 -17.04
C PHE A 196 36.84 15.89 -17.00
N PHE A 197 36.80 16.89 -16.12
CA PHE A 197 37.90 17.85 -15.95
C PHE A 197 39.13 17.24 -15.27
N ILE A 198 38.96 16.09 -14.63
CA ILE A 198 39.96 15.45 -13.78
C ILE A 198 40.59 14.25 -14.48
N CYS A 199 39.75 13.44 -15.13
CA CYS A 199 40.12 12.21 -15.82
C CYS A 199 40.99 12.42 -17.08
N GLU A 200 41.81 11.42 -17.42
CA GLU A 200 42.49 11.34 -18.72
C GLU A 200 41.58 10.73 -19.79
N LYS A 201 42.06 10.62 -21.04
CA LYS A 201 41.23 10.24 -22.21
C LYS A 201 40.49 8.91 -22.01
N LYS A 202 41.14 7.91 -21.39
CA LYS A 202 40.54 6.59 -21.15
C LYS A 202 39.43 6.65 -20.10
N GLU A 203 39.69 7.31 -18.98
CA GLU A 203 38.76 7.46 -17.86
C GLU A 203 37.57 8.35 -18.25
N LYS A 204 37.78 9.35 -19.11
CA LYS A 204 36.70 10.14 -19.73
C LYS A 204 35.69 9.26 -20.48
N ILE A 205 36.17 8.28 -21.23
CA ILE A 205 35.30 7.32 -21.93
C ILE A 205 34.52 6.48 -20.90
N VAL A 206 35.18 6.01 -19.84
CA VAL A 206 34.52 5.26 -18.75
C VAL A 206 33.42 6.11 -18.09
N CYS A 207 33.68 7.38 -17.78
CA CYS A 207 32.69 8.28 -17.20
C CYS A 207 31.45 8.45 -18.11
N ILE A 208 31.65 8.67 -19.42
CA ILE A 208 30.54 8.80 -20.38
C ILE A 208 29.76 7.49 -20.48
N LEU A 209 30.45 6.36 -20.64
CA LEU A 209 29.76 5.06 -20.75
C LEU A 209 29.01 4.71 -19.46
N SER A 210 29.53 5.09 -18.29
CA SER A 210 28.85 4.91 -17.01
C SER A 210 27.57 5.74 -16.92
N LEU A 211 27.59 6.97 -17.42
CA LEU A 211 26.41 7.83 -17.51
C LEU A 211 25.35 7.25 -18.46
N VAL A 212 25.78 6.82 -19.65
CA VAL A 212 24.89 6.19 -20.63
C VAL A 212 24.26 4.94 -20.03
N PHE A 213 25.05 4.07 -19.40
CA PHE A 213 24.54 2.85 -18.79
C PHE A 213 23.60 3.13 -17.61
N TYR A 214 23.90 4.13 -16.77
CA TYR A 214 22.98 4.62 -15.75
C TYR A 214 21.62 4.99 -16.35
N TYR A 215 21.60 5.78 -17.43
CA TYR A 215 20.35 6.15 -18.09
C TYR A 215 19.64 4.97 -18.75
N VAL A 216 20.36 4.02 -19.33
CA VAL A 216 19.77 2.78 -19.84
C VAL A 216 19.02 2.04 -18.73
N VAL A 217 19.64 1.92 -17.54
CA VAL A 217 18.98 1.29 -16.38
C VAL A 217 17.76 2.09 -15.93
N VAL A 218 17.86 3.41 -15.76
CA VAL A 218 16.72 4.25 -15.34
C VAL A 218 15.59 4.21 -16.36
N ILE A 219 15.88 4.35 -17.65
CA ILE A 219 14.87 4.27 -18.73
C ILE A 219 14.23 2.87 -18.76
N SER A 220 15.02 1.80 -18.56
CA SER A 220 14.46 0.44 -18.50
C SER A 220 13.45 0.29 -17.35
N LEU A 221 13.70 0.94 -16.21
CA LEU A 221 12.77 0.97 -15.10
C LEU A 221 11.51 1.79 -15.44
N CYS A 222 11.64 2.91 -16.19
CA CYS A 222 10.48 3.65 -16.70
C CYS A 222 9.62 2.81 -17.63
N VAL A 223 10.23 2.04 -18.55
CA VAL A 223 9.51 1.15 -19.47
C VAL A 223 8.70 0.10 -18.72
N VAL A 224 9.23 -0.38 -17.58
CA VAL A 224 8.58 -1.36 -16.70
C VAL A 224 7.57 -0.69 -15.74
N GLY A 225 7.43 0.63 -15.74
CA GLY A 225 6.54 1.38 -14.85
C GLY A 225 7.05 1.50 -13.40
N ARG A 226 8.35 1.30 -13.18
CA ARG A 226 8.97 1.12 -11.85
C ARG A 226 10.03 2.18 -11.51
N THR A 227 9.74 3.44 -11.79
CA THR A 227 10.66 4.57 -11.48
C THR A 227 10.15 5.39 -10.32
N THR A 228 10.37 4.86 -9.13
CA THR A 228 10.18 5.60 -7.88
C THR A 228 11.45 6.38 -7.54
N ARG A 229 11.30 7.62 -7.06
CA ARG A 229 12.42 8.53 -6.76
C ARG A 229 13.50 7.97 -5.81
N TRP A 230 13.13 7.08 -4.88
CA TRP A 230 14.10 6.42 -3.98
C TRP A 230 14.99 5.40 -4.71
N VAL A 231 14.50 4.75 -5.76
CA VAL A 231 15.33 3.86 -6.61
C VAL A 231 16.34 4.70 -7.40
N GLU A 232 15.93 5.84 -7.95
CA GLU A 232 16.82 6.75 -8.68
C GLU A 232 17.95 7.28 -7.79
N THR A 233 17.62 7.68 -6.56
CA THR A 233 18.62 8.14 -5.59
C THR A 233 19.65 7.04 -5.30
N GLY A 234 19.21 5.79 -5.12
CA GLY A 234 20.10 4.64 -4.95
C GLY A 234 20.99 4.40 -6.18
N MET A 235 20.44 4.55 -7.38
CA MET A 235 21.20 4.43 -8.63
C MET A 235 22.21 5.57 -8.81
N LEU A 236 21.86 6.79 -8.43
CA LEU A 236 22.78 7.93 -8.42
C LEU A 236 23.95 7.68 -7.46
N CYS A 237 23.69 7.13 -6.26
CA CYS A 237 24.75 6.72 -5.35
C CYS A 237 25.66 5.62 -5.95
N ALA A 238 25.10 4.69 -6.72
CA ALA A 238 25.88 3.69 -7.45
C ALA A 238 26.78 4.33 -8.51
N LEU A 239 26.25 5.32 -9.27
CA LEU A 239 27.02 6.12 -10.22
C LEU A 239 28.14 6.92 -9.52
N CYS A 240 27.86 7.56 -8.38
CA CYS A 240 28.89 8.25 -7.60
C CYS A 240 30.03 7.30 -7.22
N GLY A 241 29.70 6.08 -6.76
CA GLY A 241 30.72 5.06 -6.49
C GLY A 241 31.54 4.70 -7.72
N ALA A 242 30.88 4.49 -8.86
CA ALA A 242 31.54 4.21 -10.13
C ALA A 242 32.50 5.33 -10.58
N LEU A 243 32.08 6.59 -10.42
CA LEU A 243 32.91 7.76 -10.72
C LEU A 243 34.10 7.89 -9.76
N LEU A 244 33.90 7.66 -8.46
CA LEU A 244 34.99 7.64 -7.47
C LEU A 244 36.02 6.56 -7.79
N ALA A 245 35.56 5.36 -8.15
CA ALA A 245 36.45 4.27 -8.57
C ALA A 245 37.19 4.60 -9.88
N THR A 246 36.56 5.39 -10.77
CA THR A 246 37.20 5.85 -12.01
C THR A 246 38.28 6.89 -11.72
N LEU A 247 37.98 7.84 -10.84
CA LEU A 247 38.91 8.88 -10.40
C LEU A 247 40.13 8.29 -9.69
N SER A 248 39.95 7.27 -8.84
CA SER A 248 41.07 6.60 -8.15
C SER A 248 42.03 5.87 -9.09
N GLN A 249 41.64 5.62 -10.34
CA GLN A 249 42.49 4.99 -11.36
C GLN A 249 43.21 6.03 -12.24
N SER A 250 42.81 7.31 -12.17
CA SER A 250 43.41 8.38 -12.97
C SER A 250 44.86 8.61 -12.53
N LYS A 251 45.79 8.64 -13.49
CA LYS A 251 47.23 8.88 -13.24
C LYS A 251 47.62 10.35 -13.24
N ARG A 252 46.67 11.25 -13.51
CA ARG A 252 46.93 12.67 -13.55
C ARG A 252 47.40 13.14 -12.17
N GLU A 253 48.59 13.73 -12.10
CA GLU A 253 49.11 14.33 -10.87
C GLU A 253 48.21 15.49 -10.44
N ILE A 254 47.24 15.18 -9.60
CA ILE A 254 46.41 16.13 -8.90
C ILE A 254 47.03 16.26 -7.51
N SER A 255 47.15 17.49 -7.00
CA SER A 255 47.69 17.65 -5.66
C SER A 255 46.84 16.83 -4.66
N PRO A 256 47.43 16.13 -3.68
CA PRO A 256 46.68 15.33 -2.70
C PRO A 256 45.61 16.13 -1.95
N ARG A 257 45.75 17.46 -1.91
CA ARG A 257 44.79 18.41 -1.35
C ARG A 257 43.58 18.60 -2.27
N SER A 258 43.81 18.75 -3.57
CA SER A 258 42.75 18.92 -4.58
C SER A 258 41.91 17.65 -4.76
N GLU A 259 42.53 16.47 -4.72
CA GLU A 259 41.83 15.18 -4.80
C GLU A 259 40.88 14.98 -3.60
N LYS A 260 41.37 15.28 -2.38
CA LYS A 260 40.55 15.26 -1.17
C LYS A 260 39.41 16.27 -1.22
N ILE A 261 39.65 17.47 -1.74
CA ILE A 261 38.60 18.49 -1.91
C ILE A 261 37.54 18.01 -2.89
N ILE A 262 37.92 17.43 -4.02
CA ILE A 262 36.98 16.91 -5.02
C ILE A 262 36.19 15.74 -4.47
N ALA A 263 36.84 14.75 -3.85
CA ALA A 263 36.15 13.64 -3.22
C ALA A 263 35.19 14.13 -2.13
N THR A 264 35.59 15.13 -1.34
CA THR A 264 34.73 15.78 -0.35
C THR A 264 33.57 16.50 -1.01
N VAL A 265 33.76 17.23 -2.11
CA VAL A 265 32.68 17.91 -2.85
C VAL A 265 31.71 16.91 -3.46
N LEU A 266 32.20 15.81 -4.04
CA LEU A 266 31.34 14.76 -4.63
C LEU A 266 30.54 14.04 -3.53
N ILE A 267 31.18 13.67 -2.42
CA ILE A 267 30.53 13.02 -1.28
C ILE A 267 29.54 13.97 -0.60
N SER A 268 29.93 15.22 -0.36
CA SER A 268 29.07 16.25 0.23
C SER A 268 27.93 16.64 -0.69
N ALA A 269 28.13 16.73 -2.01
CA ALA A 269 27.04 16.96 -2.96
C ALA A 269 26.07 15.78 -2.97
N SER A 270 26.57 14.54 -2.91
CA SER A 270 25.73 13.33 -2.80
C SER A 270 24.89 13.33 -1.51
N LEU A 271 25.52 13.67 -0.38
CA LEU A 271 24.89 13.72 0.94
C LEU A 271 23.90 14.89 1.05
N VAL A 272 24.30 16.09 0.63
CA VAL A 272 23.43 17.28 0.61
C VAL A 272 22.25 17.05 -0.33
N PHE A 273 22.45 16.37 -1.46
CA PHE A 273 21.36 16.00 -2.35
C PHE A 273 20.41 14.99 -1.69
N ALA A 274 20.95 13.91 -1.12
CA ALA A 274 20.16 12.91 -0.41
C ALA A 274 19.40 13.51 0.80
N VAL A 275 19.98 14.50 1.48
CA VAL A 275 19.34 15.18 2.62
C VAL A 275 18.37 16.26 2.15
N ALA A 276 18.82 17.26 1.37
CA ALA A 276 18.01 18.42 0.95
C ALA A 276 16.83 18.07 0.03
N TYR A 277 16.90 16.96 -0.70
CA TYR A 277 15.77 16.49 -1.51
C TYR A 277 14.70 15.75 -0.67
N ASN A 278 15.09 15.16 0.47
CA ASN A 278 14.17 14.54 1.42
C ASN A 278 13.71 15.50 2.53
N TYR A 279 14.45 16.60 2.77
CA TYR A 279 14.22 17.55 3.86
C TYR A 279 12.89 18.32 3.82
N PRO A 280 12.33 18.75 2.67
CA PRO A 280 11.08 19.52 2.64
C PRO A 280 9.87 18.76 3.20
N LYS A 281 9.95 17.43 3.34
CA LYS A 281 8.90 16.63 3.98
C LYS A 281 8.98 16.62 5.52
N ALA A 282 10.10 17.02 6.12
CA ALA A 282 10.42 16.71 7.51
C ALA A 282 10.18 17.86 8.52
N THR A 283 10.06 19.13 8.12
CA THR A 283 10.28 20.22 9.12
C THR A 283 9.11 21.16 9.43
N SER A 284 7.90 20.99 8.88
CA SER A 284 6.77 21.84 9.30
C SER A 284 5.41 21.15 9.41
N GLU A 285 5.18 20.01 8.77
CA GLU A 285 3.92 19.26 8.89
C GLU A 285 3.93 18.14 9.97
N GLU A 286 5.11 17.67 10.42
CA GLU A 286 5.22 16.46 11.26
C GLU A 286 4.78 16.65 12.71
N VAL A 287 5.00 17.82 13.32
CA VAL A 287 4.68 18.05 14.74
C VAL A 287 3.17 18.11 15.00
N TRP A 288 2.36 18.54 14.02
CA TRP A 288 0.89 18.52 14.11
C TRP A 288 0.28 17.18 13.66
N LYS A 289 0.98 16.42 12.80
CA LYS A 289 0.54 15.11 12.32
C LYS A 289 0.78 14.00 13.35
N SER A 290 1.79 14.09 14.21
CA SER A 290 2.07 13.02 15.20
C SER A 290 1.01 12.88 16.29
N SER A 291 0.52 14.00 16.83
CA SER A 291 -0.54 14.01 17.85
C SER A 291 -1.89 13.54 17.30
N SER A 292 -2.19 13.88 16.04
CA SER A 292 -3.41 13.42 15.36
C SER A 292 -3.37 11.93 15.04
N VAL A 293 -2.23 11.39 14.58
CA VAL A 293 -2.05 9.95 14.32
C VAL A 293 -2.22 9.15 15.61
N THR A 294 -1.44 9.46 16.64
CA THR A 294 -1.47 8.74 17.92
C THR A 294 -2.85 8.81 18.59
N LYS A 295 -3.53 9.97 18.52
CA LYS A 295 -4.91 10.12 18.97
C LYS A 295 -5.87 9.23 18.19
N THR A 296 -5.83 9.27 16.87
CA THR A 296 -6.74 8.49 16.00
C THR A 296 -6.62 7.00 16.28
N TYR A 297 -5.42 6.44 16.20
CA TYR A 297 -5.19 5.02 16.47
C TYR A 297 -5.49 4.67 17.94
N GLY A 298 -5.20 5.58 18.88
CA GLY A 298 -5.49 5.40 20.29
C GLY A 298 -6.99 5.28 20.59
N GLU A 299 -7.84 6.10 19.95
CA GLU A 299 -9.30 6.04 20.11
C GLU A 299 -9.90 4.74 19.57
N PHE A 300 -9.42 4.24 18.42
CA PHE A 300 -9.81 2.92 17.92
C PHE A 300 -9.33 1.79 18.83
N THR A 301 -8.07 1.86 19.29
CA THR A 301 -7.49 0.83 20.17
C THR A 301 -8.19 0.78 21.53
N ALA A 302 -8.71 1.91 22.03
CA ALA A 302 -9.46 1.96 23.28
C ALA A 302 -10.77 1.15 23.24
N LYS A 303 -11.34 0.94 22.04
CA LYS A 303 -12.53 0.12 21.78
C LYS A 303 -12.15 -1.27 21.25
N SER A 304 -11.25 -1.94 21.97
CA SER A 304 -10.64 -3.22 21.55
C SER A 304 -11.63 -4.39 21.41
N GLU A 305 -12.85 -4.26 21.91
CA GLU A 305 -13.94 -5.21 21.66
C GLU A 305 -14.44 -5.20 20.22
N ASN A 306 -14.20 -4.10 19.48
CA ASN A 306 -14.61 -3.91 18.09
C ASN A 306 -13.44 -4.08 17.13
N LEU A 307 -13.69 -4.73 15.99
CA LEU A 307 -12.78 -4.77 14.85
C LEU A 307 -13.12 -3.65 13.87
N TYR A 308 -12.10 -2.88 13.51
CA TYR A 308 -12.19 -1.83 12.50
C TYR A 308 -11.49 -2.27 11.21
N LEU A 309 -12.28 -2.44 10.14
CA LEU A 309 -11.81 -2.67 8.79
C LEU A 309 -11.56 -1.31 8.15
N CYS A 310 -10.31 -0.92 8.01
CA CYS A 310 -9.95 0.44 7.67
C CYS A 310 -9.45 0.56 6.23
N ASP A 311 -9.95 1.57 5.52
CA ASP A 311 -9.38 1.99 4.24
C ASP A 311 -7.98 2.60 4.43
N LEU A 312 -7.06 2.25 3.52
CA LEU A 312 -5.66 2.67 3.60
C LEU A 312 -5.50 4.20 3.44
N SER A 313 -6.33 4.84 2.61
CA SER A 313 -6.27 6.28 2.36
C SER A 313 -6.93 7.09 3.48
N THR A 314 -7.87 6.47 4.19
CA THR A 314 -8.58 7.03 5.34
C THR A 314 -7.69 7.11 6.58
N MET A 315 -6.94 6.04 6.85
CA MET A 315 -6.09 6.01 8.04
C MET A 315 -4.84 6.87 7.85
N PRO A 316 -4.46 7.68 8.86
CA PRO A 316 -3.25 8.45 8.76
C PRO A 316 -2.02 7.54 8.75
N ALA A 317 -1.04 7.88 7.92
CA ALA A 317 0.18 7.09 7.75
C ALA A 317 0.96 7.02 9.07
N LEU A 318 1.23 5.80 9.54
CA LEU A 318 1.79 5.53 10.87
C LEU A 318 3.17 6.16 11.05
N GLU A 319 3.99 6.20 10.00
CA GLU A 319 5.33 6.79 10.03
C GLU A 319 5.33 8.30 10.31
N ARG A 320 4.17 8.96 10.24
CA ARG A 320 4.00 10.36 10.66
C ARG A 320 3.67 10.51 12.14
N GLY A 321 3.33 9.39 12.80
CA GLY A 321 2.94 9.31 14.21
C GLY A 321 4.11 9.16 15.18
N PHE A 322 5.24 8.63 14.71
CA PHE A 322 6.34 8.18 15.55
C PHE A 322 7.68 8.54 14.93
N GLU A 323 8.67 8.88 15.77
CA GLU A 323 10.04 9.09 15.29
C GLU A 323 10.70 7.78 14.83
N THR A 324 11.75 7.87 14.00
CA THR A 324 12.45 6.70 13.44
C THR A 324 12.97 5.70 14.50
N PHE A 325 13.31 6.18 15.70
CA PHE A 325 13.79 5.33 16.81
C PHE A 325 12.76 5.19 17.93
N GLU A 326 11.56 5.72 17.75
CA GLU A 326 10.46 5.59 18.70
C GLU A 326 9.72 4.27 18.46
N ARG A 327 9.37 3.60 19.56
CA ARG A 327 8.63 2.35 19.51
C ARG A 327 7.13 2.63 19.48
N VAL A 328 6.44 2.08 18.49
CA VAL A 328 4.96 2.05 18.46
C VAL A 328 4.44 1.29 19.70
N PRO A 329 3.50 1.86 20.48
CA PRO A 329 2.95 1.22 21.67
C PRO A 329 2.36 -0.15 21.37
N GLN A 330 2.48 -1.07 22.32
CA GLN A 330 1.93 -2.42 22.19
C GLN A 330 0.40 -2.35 22.08
N GLY A 331 -0.16 -3.06 21.10
CA GLY A 331 -1.61 -3.14 20.91
C GLY A 331 -2.22 -2.13 19.95
N PHE A 332 -1.46 -1.18 19.40
CA PHE A 332 -1.94 -0.14 18.46
C PHE A 332 -2.69 -0.65 17.22
N PHE A 333 -2.42 -1.89 16.80
CA PHE A 333 -3.09 -2.57 15.68
C PHE A 333 -3.84 -3.82 16.13
N SER A 334 -4.17 -3.91 17.42
CA SER A 334 -4.78 -5.12 17.97
C SER A 334 -6.18 -5.40 17.44
N ASN A 335 -6.86 -4.37 16.95
CA ASN A 335 -8.24 -4.40 16.50
C ASN A 335 -8.48 -3.58 15.22
N ILE A 336 -7.42 -3.30 14.47
CA ILE A 336 -7.46 -2.53 13.23
C ILE A 336 -6.89 -3.40 12.11
N TYR A 337 -7.67 -3.61 11.06
CA TYR A 337 -7.27 -4.35 9.88
C TYR A 337 -7.37 -3.43 8.66
N LEU A 338 -6.23 -3.09 8.05
CA LEU A 338 -6.22 -2.30 6.82
C LEU A 338 -6.68 -3.19 5.66
N LEU A 339 -7.72 -2.75 4.93
CA LEU A 339 -8.30 -3.43 3.76
C LEU A 339 -7.38 -3.47 2.54
N GLY A 340 -6.12 -3.08 2.68
CA GLY A 340 -5.08 -3.32 1.70
C GLY A 340 -3.74 -2.84 2.23
N GLY A 341 -2.81 -2.51 1.35
CA GLY A 341 -1.43 -2.22 1.70
C GLY A 341 -0.47 -3.35 1.36
N TRP A 342 0.82 -3.06 1.46
CA TRP A 342 1.91 -3.97 1.10
C TRP A 342 2.03 -5.19 2.03
N ASP A 343 1.41 -5.12 3.20
CA ASP A 343 1.41 -6.14 4.25
C ASP A 343 0.22 -7.10 4.17
N THR A 344 -0.64 -6.96 3.15
CA THR A 344 -1.80 -7.83 2.92
C THR A 344 -1.37 -9.27 2.70
N GLY A 345 -2.05 -10.21 3.38
CA GLY A 345 -1.70 -11.63 3.38
C GLY A 345 -0.63 -12.02 4.40
N LEU A 346 0.11 -11.06 5.00
CA LEU A 346 1.12 -11.40 6.00
C LEU A 346 0.45 -11.88 7.30
N LYS A 347 1.03 -12.93 7.90
CA LYS A 347 0.57 -13.52 9.16
C LYS A 347 0.36 -12.47 10.26
N VAL A 348 1.29 -11.53 10.42
CA VAL A 348 1.22 -10.49 11.46
C VAL A 348 -0.04 -9.62 11.36
N LYS A 349 -0.54 -9.41 10.13
CA LYS A 349 -1.76 -8.66 9.85
C LYS A 349 -2.99 -9.55 10.03
N ASN A 350 -2.95 -10.77 9.47
CA ASN A 350 -4.06 -11.71 9.52
C ASN A 350 -4.34 -12.25 10.94
N ASP A 351 -3.37 -12.21 11.85
CA ASP A 351 -3.57 -12.53 13.27
C ASP A 351 -4.65 -11.65 13.93
N VAL A 352 -4.90 -10.44 13.39
CA VAL A 352 -6.02 -9.58 13.82
C VAL A 352 -7.35 -10.24 13.43
N LEU A 353 -7.52 -10.64 12.17
CA LEU A 353 -8.76 -11.31 11.72
C LEU A 353 -9.03 -12.60 12.50
N VAL A 354 -7.98 -13.40 12.74
CA VAL A 354 -8.07 -14.63 13.54
C VAL A 354 -8.57 -14.35 14.96
N ARG A 355 -8.09 -13.27 15.60
CA ARG A 355 -8.54 -12.87 16.95
C ARG A 355 -10.04 -12.59 17.01
N TYR A 356 -10.60 -11.95 15.99
CA TYR A 356 -12.03 -11.65 15.88
C TYR A 356 -12.84 -12.78 15.23
N LYS A 357 -12.17 -13.88 14.88
CA LYS A 357 -12.75 -15.04 14.17
C LYS A 357 -13.44 -14.60 12.88
N VAL A 358 -12.75 -13.76 12.11
CA VAL A 358 -13.18 -13.25 10.81
C VAL A 358 -12.39 -13.96 9.72
N THR A 359 -13.09 -14.50 8.73
CA THR A 359 -12.48 -15.14 7.55
C THR A 359 -12.54 -14.19 6.35
N SER A 360 -13.74 -13.72 5.98
CA SER A 360 -13.94 -12.66 4.98
C SER A 360 -14.23 -11.32 5.68
N PRO A 361 -13.34 -10.32 5.58
CA PRO A 361 -13.58 -8.96 6.06
C PRO A 361 -14.93 -8.37 5.62
N TYR A 362 -15.28 -8.43 4.33
CA TYR A 362 -16.52 -7.82 3.84
C TYR A 362 -17.77 -8.56 4.30
N ALA A 363 -17.75 -9.90 4.37
CA ALA A 363 -18.88 -10.66 4.92
C ALA A 363 -19.08 -10.38 6.42
N ALA A 364 -17.99 -10.23 7.16
CA ALA A 364 -18.04 -9.96 8.59
C ALA A 364 -18.74 -8.65 8.96
N LEU A 365 -18.84 -7.68 8.04
CA LEU A 365 -19.62 -6.44 8.25
C LEU A 365 -21.12 -6.73 8.47
N LEU A 366 -21.64 -7.84 7.93
CA LEU A 366 -23.03 -8.27 8.11
C LEU A 366 -23.19 -9.36 9.17
N GLU A 367 -22.21 -10.25 9.29
CA GLU A 367 -22.29 -11.42 10.17
C GLU A 367 -21.99 -11.11 11.64
N LYS A 368 -21.29 -9.99 11.92
CA LYS A 368 -20.73 -9.70 13.24
C LYS A 368 -21.14 -8.32 13.73
N ASP A 369 -21.64 -8.29 14.96
CA ASP A 369 -22.11 -7.06 15.60
C ASP A 369 -20.99 -6.07 15.95
N ASN A 370 -19.76 -6.56 16.09
CA ASN A 370 -18.60 -5.79 16.54
C ASN A 370 -17.59 -5.54 15.42
N VAL A 371 -18.00 -5.56 14.16
CA VAL A 371 -17.15 -5.29 13.00
C VAL A 371 -17.68 -4.06 12.27
N PHE A 372 -16.78 -3.11 12.00
CA PHE A 372 -17.11 -1.83 11.40
C PHE A 372 -16.20 -1.50 10.23
N LEU A 373 -16.72 -0.78 9.23
CA LEU A 373 -15.91 -0.21 8.16
C LEU A 373 -15.49 1.21 8.54
N VAL A 374 -14.22 1.54 8.37
CA VAL A 374 -13.70 2.91 8.58
C VAL A 374 -13.18 3.43 7.24
N ASP A 375 -13.91 4.38 6.65
CA ASP A 375 -13.57 4.92 5.33
C ASP A 375 -14.18 6.30 5.11
N SER A 376 -13.35 7.31 4.80
CA SER A 376 -13.82 8.68 4.57
C SER A 376 -13.88 9.07 3.08
N PHE A 377 -13.48 8.18 2.17
CA PHE A 377 -13.28 8.50 0.74
C PHE A 377 -13.93 7.49 -0.22
N GLY A 378 -13.86 6.20 0.06
CA GLY A 378 -14.22 5.10 -0.85
C GLY A 378 -15.32 4.17 -0.32
N TYR A 379 -16.08 4.59 0.69
CA TYR A 379 -17.05 3.72 1.38
C TYR A 379 -18.15 3.21 0.45
N GLU A 380 -18.55 3.97 -0.58
CA GLU A 380 -19.60 3.57 -1.52
C GLU A 380 -19.18 2.37 -2.37
N SER A 381 -17.95 2.38 -2.88
CA SER A 381 -17.39 1.26 -3.66
C SER A 381 -17.24 0.01 -2.79
N LYS A 382 -16.83 0.17 -1.53
CA LYS A 382 -16.73 -0.95 -0.58
C LYS A 382 -18.11 -1.50 -0.19
N ALA A 383 -19.09 -0.62 0.01
CA ALA A 383 -20.47 -1.05 0.21
C ALA A 383 -21.05 -1.75 -1.02
N GLN A 384 -20.64 -1.36 -2.22
CA GLN A 384 -20.98 -2.07 -3.46
C GLN A 384 -20.34 -3.46 -3.53
N VAL A 385 -19.10 -3.66 -3.04
CA VAL A 385 -18.51 -5.02 -2.91
C VAL A 385 -19.36 -5.90 -2.01
N VAL A 386 -19.78 -5.38 -0.84
CA VAL A 386 -20.67 -6.13 0.07
C VAL A 386 -21.96 -6.52 -0.65
N ARG A 387 -22.52 -5.63 -1.48
CA ARG A 387 -23.74 -5.94 -2.26
C ARG A 387 -23.52 -6.95 -3.37
N GLU A 388 -22.39 -6.91 -4.06
CA GLU A 388 -22.09 -7.77 -5.20
C GLU A 388 -21.68 -9.19 -4.79
N HIS A 389 -20.95 -9.31 -3.67
CA HIS A 389 -20.30 -10.57 -3.27
C HIS A 389 -20.86 -11.21 -1.99
N VAL A 390 -21.60 -10.46 -1.17
CA VAL A 390 -22.12 -10.96 0.12
C VAL A 390 -23.65 -10.98 0.14
N SER A 391 -24.30 -9.82 -0.05
CA SER A 391 -25.77 -9.74 -0.08
C SER A 391 -26.28 -8.50 -0.81
N GLU A 392 -27.07 -8.69 -1.86
CA GLU A 392 -27.64 -7.61 -2.71
C GLU A 392 -28.48 -6.60 -1.90
N THR A 393 -29.10 -7.04 -0.81
CA THR A 393 -29.94 -6.21 0.07
C THR A 393 -29.16 -5.49 1.16
N ALA A 394 -27.84 -5.67 1.23
CA ALA A 394 -26.99 -5.00 2.21
C ALA A 394 -27.11 -3.47 2.11
N ARG A 395 -27.25 -2.84 3.27
CA ARG A 395 -27.28 -1.40 3.48
C ARG A 395 -26.28 -1.00 4.54
N TYR A 396 -25.86 0.26 4.51
CA TYR A 396 -24.92 0.81 5.47
C TYR A 396 -25.44 2.13 6.03
N SER A 397 -25.02 2.44 7.25
CA SER A 397 -25.33 3.68 7.94
C SER A 397 -24.06 4.22 8.57
N LEU A 398 -23.89 5.54 8.56
CA LEU A 398 -22.85 6.18 9.36
C LEU A 398 -23.12 5.88 10.83
N TYR A 399 -22.12 5.33 11.52
CA TYR A 399 -22.18 4.90 12.92
C TYR A 399 -21.79 6.00 13.86
N GLU A 400 -20.55 6.43 13.71
CA GLU A 400 -20.02 7.54 14.45
C GLU A 400 -18.86 8.13 13.66
N THR A 401 -18.28 9.19 14.20
CA THR A 401 -17.05 9.77 13.69
C THR A 401 -16.00 9.67 14.80
N ILE A 402 -14.90 8.95 14.55
CA ILE A 402 -13.78 8.80 15.49
C ILE A 402 -12.60 9.59 14.95
N SER A 403 -12.10 10.59 15.70
CA SER A 403 -11.02 11.48 15.26
C SER A 403 -11.17 12.05 13.83
N GLY A 404 -12.41 12.31 13.40
CA GLY A 404 -12.72 12.82 12.06
C GLY A 404 -12.87 11.75 10.96
N GLN A 405 -12.69 10.47 11.29
CA GLN A 405 -12.90 9.35 10.35
C GLN A 405 -14.31 8.79 10.48
N TYR A 406 -14.95 8.50 9.34
CA TYR A 406 -16.29 7.91 9.33
C TYR A 406 -16.22 6.42 9.62
N VAL A 407 -17.03 5.99 10.59
CA VAL A 407 -17.22 4.59 10.95
C VAL A 407 -18.61 4.19 10.47
N PHE A 408 -18.71 3.10 9.72
CA PHE A 408 -19.96 2.59 9.16
C PHE A 408 -20.31 1.24 9.73
N VAL A 409 -21.61 1.02 9.88
CA VAL A 409 -22.20 -0.28 10.19
C VAL A 409 -23.05 -0.75 9.03
N PHE A 410 -23.14 -2.06 8.85
CA PHE A 410 -23.92 -2.68 7.81
C PHE A 410 -25.08 -3.48 8.40
N ALA A 411 -26.13 -3.62 7.62
CA ALA A 411 -27.25 -4.50 7.90
C ALA A 411 -27.76 -5.09 6.58
N ASP A 412 -28.25 -6.32 6.66
CA ASP A 412 -29.03 -6.90 5.58
C ASP A 412 -30.52 -6.72 5.85
N ASN A 413 -31.35 -6.93 4.83
CA ASN A 413 -32.79 -6.94 5.02
C ASN A 413 -33.19 -8.04 6.02
N LYS A 414 -33.84 -7.62 7.10
CA LYS A 414 -34.35 -8.51 8.13
C LYS A 414 -35.85 -8.70 7.96
N ASN A 415 -36.33 -9.92 8.16
CA ASN A 415 -37.75 -10.21 8.30
C ASN A 415 -38.05 -10.38 9.79
N ALA A 416 -39.21 -9.89 10.23
CA ALA A 416 -39.67 -10.10 11.59
C ALA A 416 -40.21 -11.53 11.74
N ASP A 417 -39.74 -12.24 12.76
CA ASP A 417 -40.31 -13.53 13.15
C ASP A 417 -41.67 -13.34 13.84
N LYS A 418 -41.82 -12.21 14.55
CA LYS A 418 -43.00 -11.85 15.33
C LYS A 418 -43.30 -10.37 15.23
N MET A 419 -44.59 -10.04 15.16
CA MET A 419 -45.08 -8.68 15.36
C MET A 419 -45.48 -8.54 16.82
N ILE A 420 -44.91 -7.57 17.53
CA ILE A 420 -45.07 -7.37 18.97
C ILE A 420 -45.74 -6.01 19.22
N PRO A 421 -47.00 -5.98 19.71
CA PRO A 421 -47.71 -4.73 20.04
C PRO A 421 -47.00 -3.83 21.05
N GLU A 422 -46.14 -4.41 21.87
CA GLU A 422 -45.35 -3.74 22.91
C GLU A 422 -44.20 -2.89 22.34
N ILE A 423 -43.97 -2.91 21.02
CA ILE A 423 -43.09 -1.99 20.31
C ILE A 423 -43.95 -0.96 19.56
N GLU A 424 -44.05 0.25 20.11
CA GLU A 424 -44.86 1.34 19.56
C GLU A 424 -43.97 2.53 19.23
N ILE A 425 -43.89 2.91 17.94
CA ILE A 425 -43.17 4.12 17.52
C ILE A 425 -43.99 5.35 17.94
N THR A 426 -43.43 6.16 18.83
CA THR A 426 -44.09 7.36 19.39
C THR A 426 -43.80 8.62 18.58
N ALA A 427 -42.60 8.71 18.00
CA ALA A 427 -42.19 9.82 17.16
C ALA A 427 -41.06 9.40 16.21
N ALA A 428 -41.01 10.02 15.03
CA ALA A 428 -39.84 9.97 14.17
C ALA A 428 -39.59 11.34 13.55
N ASP A 429 -38.33 11.73 13.45
CA ASP A 429 -37.89 12.99 12.84
C ASP A 429 -36.60 12.77 12.04
N SER A 430 -36.25 13.71 11.17
CA SER A 430 -34.99 13.65 10.43
C SER A 430 -34.30 14.99 10.25
N GLU A 431 -32.98 14.91 10.19
CA GLU A 431 -32.08 16.04 10.06
C GLU A 431 -31.05 15.75 8.96
N LEU A 432 -30.86 16.70 8.06
CA LEU A 432 -29.76 16.63 7.09
C LEU A 432 -28.43 16.87 7.82
N LEU A 433 -27.52 15.91 7.72
CA LEU A 433 -26.16 16.10 8.21
C LEU A 433 -25.33 16.79 7.14
N ASP A 434 -24.67 17.88 7.52
CA ASP A 434 -23.77 18.67 6.66
C ASP A 434 -22.42 17.97 6.40
N ILE A 435 -22.40 16.63 6.46
CA ILE A 435 -21.28 15.80 6.03
C ILE A 435 -21.40 15.69 4.50
N ASN A 436 -20.93 16.72 3.80
CA ASN A 436 -21.05 16.86 2.34
C ASN A 436 -22.49 16.69 1.81
N ASN A 437 -23.51 17.01 2.61
CA ASN A 437 -24.93 16.81 2.28
C ASN A 437 -25.30 15.38 1.79
N SER A 438 -24.52 14.38 2.19
CA SER A 438 -24.61 13.01 1.66
C SER A 438 -25.41 12.05 2.54
N PHE A 439 -25.71 12.44 3.79
CA PHE A 439 -26.38 11.60 4.77
C PHE A 439 -27.60 12.29 5.37
N LEU A 440 -28.64 11.51 5.65
CA LEU A 440 -29.81 11.94 6.40
C LEU A 440 -29.81 11.21 7.73
N ARG A 441 -29.82 11.92 8.85
CA ARG A 441 -30.00 11.30 10.16
C ARG A 441 -31.48 11.22 10.48
N ILE A 442 -31.94 10.03 10.84
CA ILE A 442 -33.32 9.76 11.24
C ILE A 442 -33.29 9.35 12.71
N TYR A 443 -34.12 10.03 13.51
CA TYR A 443 -34.31 9.75 14.93
C TYR A 443 -35.69 9.11 15.12
N VAL A 444 -35.76 8.06 15.93
CA VAL A 444 -37.01 7.35 16.22
C VAL A 444 -37.13 7.16 17.71
N SER A 445 -38.21 7.63 18.31
CA SER A 445 -38.59 7.28 19.68
C SER A 445 -39.62 6.17 19.63
N ALA A 446 -39.45 5.13 20.44
CA ALA A 446 -40.42 4.06 20.57
C ALA A 446 -40.54 3.61 22.02
N LYS A 447 -41.76 3.22 22.43
CA LYS A 447 -41.94 2.44 23.64
C LYS A 447 -41.45 1.03 23.39
N VAL A 448 -40.58 0.56 24.26
CA VAL A 448 -39.95 -0.76 24.16
C VAL A 448 -39.90 -1.36 25.56
N GLU A 449 -40.68 -2.41 25.78
CA GLU A 449 -40.71 -3.18 27.04
C GLU A 449 -39.95 -4.51 26.94
N LEU A 450 -39.17 -4.70 25.87
CA LEU A 450 -38.41 -5.91 25.59
C LEU A 450 -36.91 -5.67 25.79
N GLU A 451 -36.19 -6.63 26.35
CA GLU A 451 -34.72 -6.64 26.26
C GLU A 451 -34.29 -7.07 24.86
N TYR A 452 -33.31 -6.37 24.30
CA TYR A 452 -32.79 -6.63 22.96
C TYR A 452 -31.28 -6.43 22.90
N LYS A 453 -30.64 -7.15 21.99
CA LYS A 453 -29.21 -7.10 21.71
C LYS A 453 -28.89 -6.06 20.63
N ASN A 454 -29.65 -6.11 19.53
CA ASN A 454 -29.52 -5.18 18.41
C ASN A 454 -30.87 -4.55 18.07
N ALA A 455 -30.81 -3.34 17.52
CA ALA A 455 -31.97 -2.64 16.97
C ALA A 455 -31.73 -2.29 15.51
N TYR A 456 -32.80 -2.29 14.73
CA TYR A 456 -32.81 -1.92 13.32
C TYR A 456 -34.03 -1.06 13.03
N ILE A 457 -33.90 -0.22 12.02
CA ILE A 457 -35.02 0.52 11.44
C ILE A 457 -35.22 0.00 10.03
N MET A 458 -36.42 -0.51 9.76
CA MET A 458 -36.85 -0.93 8.43
C MET A 458 -37.76 0.13 7.84
N LEU A 459 -37.39 0.63 6.66
CA LEU A 459 -38.19 1.55 5.86
C LEU A 459 -38.73 0.78 4.66
N ARG A 460 -40.06 0.66 4.57
CA ARG A 460 -40.72 0.08 3.40
C ARG A 460 -41.23 1.19 2.50
N SER A 461 -40.65 1.31 1.30
CA SER A 461 -41.04 2.36 0.35
C SER A 461 -42.46 2.14 -0.15
N LYS A 462 -43.29 3.20 -0.12
CA LYS A 462 -44.63 3.15 -0.72
C LYS A 462 -44.64 3.23 -2.24
N SER A 463 -43.53 3.65 -2.86
CA SER A 463 -43.45 3.81 -4.31
C SER A 463 -43.25 2.46 -5.02
N ASN A 464 -42.43 1.58 -4.43
CA ASN A 464 -41.96 0.35 -5.08
C ASN A 464 -42.00 -0.90 -4.16
N ASP A 465 -42.54 -0.80 -2.95
CA ASP A 465 -42.68 -1.88 -1.96
C ASP A 465 -41.34 -2.55 -1.57
N THR A 466 -40.22 -1.82 -1.69
CA THR A 466 -38.90 -2.32 -1.27
C THR A 466 -38.63 -2.05 0.20
N ASN A 467 -38.03 -3.03 0.89
CA ASN A 467 -37.59 -2.87 2.27
C ASN A 467 -36.12 -2.41 2.29
N LEU A 468 -35.83 -1.40 3.12
CA LEU A 468 -34.50 -0.90 3.41
C LEU A 468 -34.26 -1.03 4.91
N THR A 469 -33.36 -1.92 5.31
CA THR A 469 -33.07 -2.17 6.73
C THR A 469 -31.72 -1.58 7.10
N TYR A 470 -31.68 -0.76 8.14
CA TYR A 470 -30.46 -0.16 8.68
C TYR A 470 -30.29 -0.53 10.15
N ARG A 471 -29.07 -0.88 10.56
CA ARG A 471 -28.75 -1.11 11.98
C ARG A 471 -28.72 0.23 12.72
N ALA A 472 -29.44 0.28 13.84
CA ALA A 472 -29.71 1.51 14.58
C ALA A 472 -28.84 1.65 15.84
N TYR A 473 -28.51 2.90 16.17
CA TYR A 473 -27.91 3.32 17.43
C TYR A 473 -28.97 3.41 18.49
N VAL A 474 -28.71 2.87 19.67
CA VAL A 474 -29.50 3.19 20.86
C VAL A 474 -28.96 4.48 21.46
N LEU A 475 -29.73 5.55 21.40
CA LEU A 475 -29.40 6.85 21.97
C LEU A 475 -29.66 6.89 23.48
N TYR A 476 -30.77 6.29 23.89
CA TYR A 476 -31.19 6.14 25.28
C TYR A 476 -32.15 4.95 25.39
N ASN A 477 -32.23 4.37 26.59
CA ASN A 477 -33.22 3.37 26.95
C ASN A 477 -33.55 3.58 28.43
N GLU A 478 -34.61 4.32 28.71
CA GLU A 478 -35.01 4.71 30.06
C GLU A 478 -36.53 4.65 30.20
N ASN A 479 -37.01 4.12 31.33
CA ASN A 479 -38.45 4.11 31.69
C ASN A 479 -39.38 3.47 30.63
N GLY A 480 -38.91 2.47 29.88
CA GLY A 480 -39.69 1.79 28.84
C GLY A 480 -39.80 2.58 27.52
N GLU A 481 -39.04 3.67 27.36
CA GLU A 481 -38.89 4.40 26.11
C GLU A 481 -37.45 4.31 25.63
N SER A 482 -37.29 4.00 24.35
CA SER A 482 -35.99 3.86 23.69
C SER A 482 -35.90 4.82 22.50
N GLY A 483 -34.77 5.50 22.41
CA GLY A 483 -34.42 6.34 21.26
C GLY A 483 -33.47 5.60 20.34
N PHE A 484 -33.81 5.57 19.06
CA PHE A 484 -33.02 4.98 18.00
C PHE A 484 -32.56 6.06 17.02
N SER A 485 -31.40 5.85 16.42
CA SER A 485 -30.94 6.65 15.29
C SER A 485 -30.41 5.77 14.17
N ILE A 486 -30.65 6.16 12.92
CA ILE A 486 -29.90 5.69 11.76
C ILE A 486 -29.42 6.90 10.98
N THR A 487 -28.32 6.75 10.26
CA THR A 487 -27.75 7.77 9.38
C THR A 487 -27.47 7.17 8.00
N PRO A 488 -28.51 6.79 7.24
CA PRO A 488 -28.38 6.25 5.89
C PRO A 488 -27.86 7.27 4.88
N PRO A 489 -27.33 6.81 3.73
CA PRO A 489 -27.10 7.66 2.57
C PRO A 489 -28.40 8.38 2.19
N LYS A 490 -28.31 9.69 2.00
CA LYS A 490 -29.46 10.53 1.65
C LYS A 490 -30.15 10.06 0.37
N LEU A 491 -29.38 9.61 -0.61
CA LEU A 491 -29.90 9.14 -1.91
C LEU A 491 -30.75 7.87 -1.79
N ASP A 492 -30.57 7.08 -0.73
CA ASP A 492 -31.36 5.86 -0.52
C ASP A 492 -32.77 6.17 0.00
N VAL A 493 -32.93 7.28 0.74
CA VAL A 493 -34.14 7.54 1.52
C VAL A 493 -34.90 8.80 1.12
N LEU A 494 -34.25 9.83 0.57
CA LEU A 494 -34.87 11.15 0.40
C LEU A 494 -36.00 11.19 -0.66
N GLY A 495 -37.07 11.93 -0.35
CA GLY A 495 -38.11 12.29 -1.31
C GLY A 495 -39.19 11.22 -1.52
N GLU A 496 -39.23 10.20 -0.66
CA GLU A 496 -40.27 9.17 -0.66
C GLU A 496 -41.06 9.16 0.66
N GLU A 497 -42.15 8.40 0.65
CA GLU A 497 -42.94 8.07 1.84
C GLU A 497 -42.72 6.60 2.20
N TYR A 498 -42.48 6.34 3.47
CA TYR A 498 -42.16 5.01 4.00
C TYR A 498 -43.15 4.59 5.07
N ASP A 499 -43.45 3.29 5.08
CA ASP A 499 -43.93 2.61 6.28
C ASP A 499 -42.70 2.20 7.09
N MET A 500 -42.49 2.87 8.22
CA MET A 500 -41.35 2.66 9.12
C MET A 500 -41.70 1.64 10.21
N PHE A 501 -40.76 0.74 10.47
CA PHE A 501 -40.83 -0.26 11.54
C PHE A 501 -39.55 -0.25 12.37
N VAL A 502 -39.68 -0.46 13.67
CA VAL A 502 -38.55 -0.76 14.56
C VAL A 502 -38.46 -2.26 14.71
N LEU A 503 -37.29 -2.82 14.40
CA LEU A 503 -37.00 -4.24 14.56
C LEU A 503 -36.00 -4.42 15.71
N LEU A 504 -36.29 -5.33 16.63
CA LEU A 504 -35.44 -5.65 17.77
C LEU A 504 -35.02 -7.11 17.69
N GLU A 505 -33.72 -7.36 17.73
CA GLU A 505 -33.13 -8.70 17.76
C GLU A 505 -32.71 -9.03 19.19
N THR A 506 -33.18 -10.16 19.70
CA THR A 506 -32.87 -10.64 21.06
C THR A 506 -31.61 -11.51 21.08
N GLU A 507 -31.11 -11.86 22.27
CA GLU A 507 -29.89 -12.69 22.43
C GLU A 507 -29.99 -14.07 21.76
N ASP A 508 -31.19 -14.62 21.61
CA ASP A 508 -31.41 -15.91 20.91
C ASP A 508 -31.51 -15.78 19.38
N GLY A 509 -31.42 -14.55 18.86
CA GLY A 509 -31.51 -14.23 17.43
C GLY A 509 -32.93 -14.00 16.92
N THR A 510 -33.97 -14.08 17.77
CA THR A 510 -35.35 -13.79 17.35
C THR A 510 -35.52 -12.31 17.04
N ILE A 511 -36.11 -12.00 15.88
CA ILE A 511 -36.39 -10.63 15.43
C ILE A 511 -37.86 -10.29 15.62
N SER A 512 -38.12 -9.24 16.39
CA SER A 512 -39.45 -8.74 16.68
C SER A 512 -39.65 -7.36 16.08
N SER A 513 -40.82 -7.11 15.47
CA SER A 513 -41.16 -5.82 14.86
C SER A 513 -42.28 -5.11 15.59
N SER A 514 -42.31 -3.78 15.50
CA SER A 514 -43.52 -3.00 15.79
C SER A 514 -44.72 -3.53 15.00
N SER A 515 -45.88 -3.61 15.66
CA SER A 515 -47.11 -4.13 15.05
C SER A 515 -47.74 -3.18 14.05
N GLU A 516 -47.57 -1.87 14.28
CA GLU A 516 -48.07 -0.81 13.41
C GLU A 516 -46.90 -0.12 12.70
N ALA A 517 -47.14 0.25 11.45
CA ALA A 517 -46.22 1.06 10.67
C ALA A 517 -46.35 2.53 11.05
N PHE A 518 -45.23 3.21 11.25
CA PHE A 518 -45.21 4.66 11.36
C PHE A 518 -45.05 5.28 9.98
N LEU A 519 -45.98 6.15 9.57
CA LEU A 519 -45.85 6.85 8.29
C LEU A 519 -44.74 7.89 8.41
N PHE A 520 -43.65 7.68 7.69
CA PHE A 520 -42.49 8.55 7.70
C PHE A 520 -42.26 9.16 6.32
N LYS A 521 -41.93 10.45 6.28
CA LYS A 521 -41.70 11.20 5.05
C LYS A 521 -40.40 11.99 5.17
N THR A 522 -39.53 11.80 4.19
CA THR A 522 -38.19 12.42 4.11
C THR A 522 -38.13 13.58 3.13
#